data_AF-A0A8S2ZCG3-F1
#
_entry.id   AF-A0A8S2ZCG3-F1
#
_cell.length_a   1.000
_cell.length_b   1.000
_cell.length_c   1.000
_cell.angle_alpha   90.00
_cell.angle_beta   90.00
_cell.angle_gamma   90.00
#
_symmetry.space_group_name_H-M   'P 1'
#
loop_
_entity.id
_entity.type
_entity.pdbx_description
1 polymer ?
#
loop_
_entity_poly.entity_id
_entity_poly.type
_entity_poly.pdbx_seq_one_letter_code
_entity_poly.pdbx_strand_id
1 'polypeptide(L)'
;LVHFGLQELKPSTIARMLSIMIKTHSGLTENTHIYNSDGTDISINNEKNALQTWNIDTFVLAINDLVPTVNWKDVVKELDHPGFLVSDRQALVLLVTALRRALPVELYIDLLYGKWNNVEGQLSWVTQAIRYPDIFCFGDHPAHPVLIDCLKHPLDDTKEIWTWRSLNLIECLLRMADTGLYPTVLDIFRRGIQRAGELIFLGLLQLTSIWTTLKQDLLLLLIPTLLSNSPNANLLLNYMWNSQHQTTSLRTTLLTSLADWYNRANDNEQQTRLSRVLEIVQDLKTLPTLLGAQPMTFILDLACLASRRGYLKLDKWLSDKLREHQELFVQTSIQYLRKKAPQLLLPPPLSKDDINFKPISNAETINVLLTVLQLALSSITNKDLIQEIPTMLSTAKIFNTLSSSTTIAGTTTTTTTT
;
A
#
# COMPACT_ATOMS: atom_id res chain seq x y z
N LEU A 1 37.08 -4.58 49.09
CA LEU A 1 36.08 -4.25 48.05
C LEU A 1 36.51 -4.62 46.61
N VAL A 2 37.77 -5.01 46.37
CA VAL A 2 38.27 -5.48 45.05
C VAL A 2 38.03 -7.00 44.81
N HIS A 3 37.29 -7.68 45.69
CA HIS A 3 37.13 -9.15 45.68
C HIS A 3 35.68 -9.65 45.58
N PHE A 4 34.73 -8.80 45.19
CA PHE A 4 33.37 -9.24 44.86
C PHE A 4 33.10 -9.02 43.37
N GLY A 5 33.35 -10.05 42.55
CA GLY A 5 32.67 -10.29 41.26
C GLY A 5 32.82 -9.30 40.10
N LEU A 6 33.45 -8.13 40.30
CA LEU A 6 33.64 -7.10 39.26
C LEU A 6 34.60 -7.52 38.13
N GLN A 7 35.21 -8.71 38.23
CA GLN A 7 36.20 -9.16 37.26
C GLN A 7 35.61 -9.63 35.93
N GLU A 8 34.30 -9.81 35.78
CA GLU A 8 33.67 -9.97 34.45
C GLU A 8 32.21 -9.49 34.45
N LEU A 9 31.97 -8.18 34.53
CA LEU A 9 30.68 -7.61 34.11
C LEU A 9 30.55 -7.81 32.59
N LYS A 10 30.01 -8.97 32.20
CA LYS A 10 29.87 -9.36 30.79
C LYS A 10 28.88 -8.45 30.07
N PRO A 11 29.06 -8.21 28.76
CA PRO A 11 28.11 -7.43 27.97
C PRO A 11 26.66 -7.90 28.11
N SER A 12 26.44 -9.20 28.20
CA SER A 12 25.11 -9.80 28.39
C SER A 12 24.45 -9.46 29.73
N THR A 13 25.25 -9.32 30.80
CA THR A 13 24.73 -8.88 32.11
C THR A 13 24.28 -7.43 32.05
N ILE A 14 25.07 -6.57 31.41
CA ILE A 14 24.75 -5.13 31.25
C ILE A 14 23.50 -4.97 30.39
N ALA A 15 23.38 -5.73 29.29
CA ALA A 15 22.19 -5.74 28.43
C ALA A 15 20.92 -6.15 29.19
N ARG A 16 21.02 -7.18 30.05
CA ARG A 16 19.90 -7.61 30.90
C ARG A 16 19.53 -6.58 31.95
N MET A 17 20.51 -5.91 32.57
CA MET A 17 20.26 -4.80 33.49
C MET A 17 19.53 -3.66 32.80
N LEU A 18 19.99 -3.24 31.62
CA LEU A 18 19.34 -2.21 30.83
C LEU A 18 17.90 -2.60 30.48
N SER A 19 17.68 -3.86 30.08
CA SER A 19 16.34 -4.39 29.78
C SER A 19 15.41 -4.40 30.99
N ILE A 20 15.93 -4.71 32.18
CA ILE A 20 15.16 -4.63 33.43
C ILE A 20 14.82 -3.18 33.75
N MET A 21 15.75 -2.24 33.61
CA MET A 21 15.51 -0.81 33.85
C MET A 21 14.45 -0.26 32.90
N ILE A 22 14.52 -0.63 31.62
CA ILE A 22 13.51 -0.28 30.60
C ILE A 22 12.15 -0.86 30.98
N LYS A 23 12.08 -2.10 31.47
CA LYS A 23 10.82 -2.76 31.86
C LYS A 23 10.23 -2.21 33.17
N THR A 24 11.09 -1.81 34.11
CA THR A 24 10.71 -1.32 35.46
C THR A 24 10.78 0.20 35.57
N HIS A 25 10.63 0.90 34.43
CA HIS A 25 10.76 2.35 34.36
C HIS A 25 9.66 3.10 35.11
N SER A 26 8.56 2.44 35.46
CA SER A 26 7.40 3.00 36.18
C SER A 26 7.24 2.33 37.55
N GLY A 27 6.74 3.10 38.53
CA GLY A 27 6.40 2.59 39.86
C GLY A 27 7.58 2.48 40.84
N LEU A 28 8.68 3.19 40.57
CA LEU A 28 9.79 3.31 41.52
C LEU A 28 9.32 4.16 42.72
N THR A 29 9.37 3.59 43.92
CA THR A 29 9.06 4.27 45.18
C THR A 29 10.35 4.87 45.76
N GLU A 30 10.28 6.09 46.29
CA GLU A 30 11.39 6.76 46.97
C GLU A 30 11.73 6.01 48.26
N ASN A 31 12.69 5.08 48.21
CA ASN A 31 13.31 4.50 49.42
C ASN A 31 14.82 4.74 49.42
N THR A 32 15.28 5.87 48.89
CA THR A 32 16.67 6.30 48.99
C THR A 32 16.79 7.44 49.99
N HIS A 33 16.81 7.08 51.27
CA HIS A 33 17.54 7.88 52.26
C HIS A 33 19.03 7.75 51.93
N ILE A 34 19.60 8.79 51.32
CA ILE A 34 21.03 8.87 51.08
C ILE A 34 21.68 9.36 52.38
N TYR A 35 22.21 8.42 53.16
CA TYR A 35 22.99 8.73 54.35
C TYR A 35 24.41 9.11 53.98
N ASN A 36 24.90 10.23 54.53
CA ASN A 36 26.30 10.60 54.42
C ASN A 36 27.17 9.67 55.30
N SER A 37 28.50 9.68 55.11
CA SER A 37 29.44 8.86 55.91
C SER A 37 29.35 9.10 57.42
N ASP A 38 28.78 10.23 57.83
CA ASP A 38 28.58 10.63 59.23
C ASP A 38 27.14 10.37 59.74
N GLY A 39 26.32 9.62 59.00
CA GLY A 39 24.98 9.20 59.44
C GLY A 39 23.90 10.30 59.42
N THR A 40 24.20 11.46 58.84
CA THR A 40 23.21 12.53 58.64
C THR A 40 22.48 12.34 57.31
N ASP A 41 21.15 12.41 57.37
CA ASP A 41 20.26 12.39 56.21
C ASP A 41 20.51 13.64 55.36
N ILE A 42 20.92 13.46 54.10
CA ILE A 42 20.98 14.56 53.15
C ILE A 42 19.55 14.83 52.69
N SER A 43 18.88 15.78 53.35
CA SER A 43 17.60 16.29 52.86
C SER A 43 17.85 17.10 51.60
N ILE A 44 17.83 16.42 50.45
CA ILE A 44 17.75 17.09 49.14
C ILE A 44 16.40 17.81 49.14
N ASN A 45 16.43 19.14 49.11
CA ASN A 45 15.23 19.97 49.04
C ASN A 45 14.32 19.46 47.93
N ASN A 46 13.07 19.16 48.30
CA ASN A 46 11.98 18.75 47.43
C ASN A 46 11.72 19.77 46.32
N GLU A 47 12.47 19.71 45.22
CA GLU A 47 11.93 20.07 43.92
C GLU A 47 10.97 18.95 43.50
N LYS A 48 9.72 19.31 43.22
CA LYS A 48 8.58 18.43 42.95
C LYS A 48 8.68 17.68 41.59
N ASN A 49 9.83 17.10 41.28
CA ASN A 49 10.03 16.11 40.22
C ASN A 49 10.79 14.93 40.84
N ALA A 50 10.13 14.20 41.74
CA ALA A 50 10.61 12.91 42.22
C ALA A 50 11.03 12.06 41.01
N LEU A 51 12.20 11.42 41.07
CA LEU A 51 12.72 10.54 40.02
C LEU A 51 11.83 9.29 39.93
N GLN A 52 10.69 9.41 39.24
CA GLN A 52 9.73 8.31 39.02
C GLN A 52 10.28 7.22 38.09
N THR A 53 11.48 7.42 37.54
CA THR A 53 12.12 6.60 36.51
C THR A 53 13.64 6.51 36.74
N TRP A 54 14.28 5.46 36.23
CA TRP A 54 15.73 5.26 36.34
C TRP A 54 16.57 6.40 35.75
N ASN A 55 17.64 6.82 36.45
CA ASN A 55 18.66 7.71 35.89
C ASN A 55 19.69 6.91 35.09
N ILE A 56 19.49 6.84 33.78
CA ILE A 56 20.31 6.05 32.88
C ILE A 56 21.66 6.68 32.57
N ASP A 57 21.76 8.00 32.57
CA ASP A 57 23.05 8.67 32.36
C ASP A 57 24.04 8.31 33.46
N THR A 58 23.60 8.33 34.73
CA THR A 58 24.40 7.87 35.86
C THR A 58 24.73 6.38 35.76
N PHE A 59 23.79 5.55 35.30
CA PHE A 59 24.06 4.12 35.09
C PHE A 59 25.15 3.88 34.05
N VAL A 60 25.05 4.48 32.86
CA VAL A 60 26.04 4.32 31.78
C VAL A 60 27.41 4.86 32.23
N LEU A 61 27.44 6.00 32.92
CA LEU A 61 28.66 6.56 33.52
C LEU A 61 29.29 5.59 34.52
N ALA A 62 28.51 5.06 35.47
CA ALA A 62 29.00 4.12 36.47
C ALA A 62 29.55 2.83 35.83
N ILE A 63 28.92 2.31 34.78
CA ILE A 63 29.43 1.15 34.04
C ILE A 63 30.76 1.47 33.36
N ASN A 64 30.91 2.64 32.73
CA ASN A 64 32.16 3.06 32.11
C ASN A 64 33.29 3.23 33.14
N ASP A 65 32.97 3.73 34.34
CA ASP A 65 33.95 3.90 35.43
C ASP A 65 34.37 2.55 36.02
N LEU A 66 33.43 1.61 36.17
CA LEU A 66 33.69 0.28 36.73
C LEU A 66 34.38 -0.65 35.74
N VAL A 67 34.05 -0.55 34.45
CA VAL A 67 34.61 -1.39 33.37
C VAL A 67 34.97 -0.51 32.17
N PRO A 68 36.13 0.18 32.19
CA PRO A 68 36.55 1.06 31.10
C PRO A 68 36.75 0.36 29.76
N THR A 69 36.93 -0.97 29.77
CA THR A 69 37.11 -1.81 28.57
C THR A 69 35.80 -2.33 27.99
N VAL A 70 34.64 -1.89 28.50
CA VAL A 70 33.33 -2.36 28.05
C VAL A 70 33.13 -2.04 26.56
N ASN A 71 32.81 -3.07 25.77
CA ASN A 71 32.41 -2.90 24.39
C ASN A 71 30.89 -2.75 24.30
N TRP A 72 30.40 -1.51 24.29
CA TRP A 72 28.97 -1.23 24.18
C TRP A 72 28.33 -1.80 22.90
N LYS A 73 29.10 -1.99 21.82
CA LYS A 73 28.60 -2.65 20.60
C LYS A 73 28.13 -4.08 20.91
N ASP A 74 28.87 -4.79 21.75
CA ASP A 74 28.50 -6.14 22.16
C ASP A 74 27.36 -6.12 23.18
N VAL A 75 27.30 -5.11 24.06
CA VAL A 75 26.13 -4.92 24.95
C VAL A 75 24.84 -4.75 24.14
N VAL A 76 24.86 -3.95 23.09
CA VAL A 76 23.68 -3.73 22.24
C VAL A 76 23.30 -4.99 21.46
N LYS A 77 24.28 -5.77 20.97
CA LYS A 77 23.99 -7.09 20.37
C LYS A 77 23.31 -8.02 21.37
N GLU A 78 23.75 -8.01 22.62
CA GLU A 78 23.21 -8.85 23.68
C GLU A 78 21.83 -8.39 24.18
N LEU A 79 21.29 -7.25 23.71
CA LEU A 79 19.87 -6.91 23.90
C LEU A 79 18.96 -7.90 23.16
N ASP A 80 19.49 -8.64 22.18
CA ASP A 80 18.82 -9.77 21.54
C ASP A 80 18.73 -10.99 22.47
N HIS A 81 17.91 -10.86 23.52
CA HIS A 81 17.66 -11.92 24.49
C HIS A 81 16.16 -12.07 24.79
N PRO A 82 15.70 -13.26 25.23
CA PRO A 82 14.32 -13.44 25.68
C PRO A 82 13.99 -12.48 26.83
N GLY A 83 12.90 -11.72 26.69
CA GLY A 83 12.42 -10.78 27.71
C GLY A 83 12.81 -9.31 27.50
N PHE A 84 13.64 -8.98 26.50
CA PHE A 84 13.77 -7.60 26.03
C PHE A 84 12.45 -7.14 25.39
N LEU A 85 11.93 -6.00 25.85
CA LEU A 85 10.68 -5.42 25.36
C LEU A 85 10.65 -3.91 25.63
N VAL A 86 10.25 -3.13 24.63
CA VAL A 86 9.98 -1.69 24.75
C VAL A 86 8.47 -1.46 24.74
N SER A 87 7.86 -1.30 25.91
CA SER A 87 6.41 -1.28 26.09
C SER A 87 5.75 0.04 25.68
N ASP A 88 6.44 1.16 25.84
CA ASP A 88 5.85 2.50 25.74
C ASP A 88 6.91 3.57 25.45
N ARG A 89 6.45 4.82 25.47
CA ARG A 89 7.28 6.01 25.23
C ARG A 89 8.42 6.14 26.24
N GLN A 90 8.18 5.90 27.53
CA GLN A 90 9.19 6.13 28.57
C GLN A 90 10.29 5.06 28.49
N ALA A 91 9.90 3.80 28.26
CA ALA A 91 10.81 2.72 27.94
C ALA A 91 11.74 3.07 26.75
N LEU A 92 11.18 3.67 25.69
CA LEU A 92 11.96 4.12 24.54
C LEU A 92 12.91 5.28 24.88
N VAL A 93 12.45 6.29 25.63
CA VAL A 93 13.31 7.41 26.09
C VAL A 93 14.52 6.85 26.83
N LEU A 94 14.29 5.96 27.79
CA LEU A 94 15.34 5.33 28.57
C LEU A 94 16.36 4.59 27.70
N LEU A 95 15.88 3.72 26.79
CA LEU A 95 16.74 2.98 25.88
C LEU A 95 17.57 3.91 25.00
N VAL A 96 16.93 4.88 24.33
CA VAL A 96 17.62 5.80 23.40
C VAL A 96 18.62 6.69 24.13
N THR A 97 18.32 7.16 25.33
CA THR A 97 19.26 7.92 26.16
C THR A 97 20.48 7.07 26.54
N ALA A 98 20.27 5.80 26.94
CA ALA A 98 21.38 4.89 27.23
C ALA A 98 22.29 4.71 26.02
N LEU A 99 21.68 4.45 24.85
CA LEU A 99 22.40 4.19 23.61
C LEU A 99 23.15 5.42 23.11
N ARG A 100 22.54 6.61 23.15
CA ARG A 100 23.22 7.87 22.79
C ARG A 100 24.42 8.18 23.67
N ARG A 101 24.37 7.79 24.95
CA ARG A 101 25.48 7.98 25.88
C ARG A 101 26.58 6.95 25.67
N ALA A 102 26.22 5.73 25.27
CA ALA A 102 27.12 4.60 25.10
C ALA A 102 27.81 4.53 23.73
N LEU A 103 27.12 4.90 22.65
CA LEU A 103 27.55 4.67 21.27
C LEU A 103 27.10 5.79 20.31
N PRO A 104 27.86 6.04 19.23
CA PRO A 104 27.37 6.76 18.05
C PRO A 104 26.08 6.16 17.48
N VAL A 105 25.25 7.02 16.92
CA VAL A 105 23.90 6.67 16.43
C VAL A 105 23.92 5.66 15.29
N GLU A 106 24.87 5.79 14.38
CA GLU A 106 25.05 4.91 13.24
C GLU A 106 25.26 3.45 13.70
N LEU A 107 26.02 3.25 14.77
CA LEU A 107 26.38 1.90 15.24
C LEU A 107 25.20 1.16 15.85
N TYR A 108 24.42 1.78 16.72
CA TYR A 108 23.28 1.08 17.32
C TYR A 108 22.10 0.95 16.35
N ILE A 109 21.97 1.85 15.37
CA ILE A 109 20.99 1.71 14.28
C ILE A 109 21.33 0.51 13.39
N ASP A 110 22.60 0.35 13.02
CA ASP A 110 23.04 -0.81 12.22
C ASP A 110 22.76 -2.14 12.95
N LEU A 111 22.95 -2.16 14.28
CA LEU A 111 22.61 -3.31 15.12
C LEU A 111 21.09 -3.53 15.22
N LEU A 112 20.29 -2.47 15.27
CA LEU A 112 18.84 -2.55 15.26
C LEU A 112 18.31 -3.12 13.94
N TYR A 113 18.92 -2.82 12.79
CA TYR A 113 18.52 -3.40 11.49
C TYR A 113 19.02 -4.85 11.29
N GLY A 114 19.91 -5.33 12.15
CA GLY A 114 20.43 -6.69 12.13
C GLY A 114 19.35 -7.74 12.32
N LYS A 115 19.72 -9.02 12.15
CA LYS A 115 18.82 -10.14 12.42
C LYS A 115 18.87 -10.49 13.92
N TRP A 116 17.73 -10.39 14.59
CA TRP A 116 17.58 -10.77 15.99
C TRP A 116 16.96 -12.17 16.10
N ASN A 117 17.29 -12.87 17.19
CA ASN A 117 16.63 -14.10 17.62
C ASN A 117 15.31 -13.79 18.33
N ASN A 118 15.29 -12.77 19.19
CA ASN A 118 14.09 -12.20 19.80
C ASN A 118 13.47 -11.14 18.89
N VAL A 119 12.77 -11.62 17.84
CA VAL A 119 12.13 -10.73 16.86
C VAL A 119 11.02 -9.88 17.50
N GLU A 120 10.32 -10.39 18.52
CA GLU A 120 9.29 -9.63 19.25
C GLU A 120 9.89 -8.43 19.98
N GLY A 121 11.05 -8.63 20.63
CA GLY A 121 11.80 -7.56 21.28
C GLY A 121 12.26 -6.51 20.27
N GLN A 122 12.83 -6.94 19.15
CA GLN A 122 13.26 -6.05 18.07
C GLN A 122 12.08 -5.25 17.51
N LEU A 123 10.96 -5.91 17.20
CA LEU A 123 9.74 -5.28 16.69
C LEU A 123 9.16 -4.29 17.70
N SER A 124 9.20 -4.58 19.00
CA SER A 124 8.72 -3.66 20.04
C SER A 124 9.50 -2.35 20.03
N TRP A 125 10.83 -2.41 19.90
CA TRP A 125 11.68 -1.22 19.79
C TRP A 125 11.34 -0.44 18.51
N VAL A 126 11.33 -1.11 17.36
CA VAL A 126 11.01 -0.47 16.07
C VAL A 126 9.62 0.18 16.11
N THR A 127 8.63 -0.49 16.70
CA THR A 127 7.24 0.01 16.78
C THR A 127 7.15 1.29 17.61
N GLN A 128 7.80 1.34 18.78
CA GLN A 128 7.79 2.56 19.60
C GLN A 128 8.57 3.68 18.91
N ALA A 129 9.67 3.38 18.23
CA ALA A 129 10.44 4.36 17.46
C ALA A 129 9.63 4.98 16.32
N ILE A 130 8.86 4.17 15.56
CA ILE A 130 7.94 4.69 14.53
C ILE A 130 6.84 5.55 15.16
N ARG A 131 6.34 5.18 16.35
CA ARG A 131 5.26 5.89 17.04
C ARG A 131 5.70 7.23 17.63
N TYR A 132 6.96 7.35 18.04
CA TYR A 132 7.52 8.52 18.72
C TYR A 132 8.77 9.05 18.01
N PRO A 133 8.61 9.63 16.80
CA PRO A 133 9.74 10.12 16.00
C PRO A 133 10.39 11.39 16.58
N ASP A 134 9.76 12.02 17.58
CA ASP A 134 10.35 13.08 18.40
C ASP A 134 11.51 12.55 19.27
N ILE A 135 11.41 11.30 19.73
CA ILE A 135 12.47 10.64 20.51
C ILE A 135 13.55 10.11 19.59
N PHE A 136 13.16 9.35 18.56
CA PHE A 136 14.07 8.74 17.61
C PHE A 136 13.42 8.63 16.23
N CYS A 137 14.04 9.25 15.22
CA CYS A 137 13.55 9.24 13.85
C CYS A 137 14.51 8.48 12.94
N PHE A 138 14.02 7.44 12.28
CA PHE A 138 14.82 6.68 11.31
C PHE A 138 15.23 7.52 10.09
N GLY A 139 14.47 8.59 9.81
CA GLY A 139 14.74 9.53 8.72
C GLY A 139 15.89 10.49 8.98
N ASP A 140 16.30 10.67 10.25
CA ASP A 140 17.42 11.54 10.62
C ASP A 140 18.77 10.85 10.33
N HIS A 141 18.77 9.51 10.26
CA HIS A 141 19.96 8.68 10.01
C HIS A 141 19.71 7.61 8.94
N PRO A 142 19.30 7.97 7.71
CA PRO A 142 19.02 6.99 6.68
C PRO A 142 20.35 6.60 6.03
N ALA A 143 20.95 5.50 6.50
CA ALA A 143 22.12 4.91 5.81
C ALA A 143 21.81 4.64 4.32
N HIS A 144 20.57 4.22 4.03
CA HIS A 144 20.02 4.13 2.68
C HIS A 144 18.65 4.84 2.62
N PRO A 145 18.58 6.07 2.09
CA PRO A 145 17.32 6.81 1.98
C PRO A 145 16.50 6.38 0.76
N VAL A 146 15.18 6.48 0.86
CA VAL A 146 14.26 6.45 -0.28
C VAL A 146 14.51 7.68 -1.14
N LEU A 147 14.83 7.45 -2.41
CA LEU A 147 15.01 8.51 -3.41
C LEU A 147 13.65 9.05 -3.83
N ILE A 148 13.47 10.37 -3.74
CA ILE A 148 12.19 11.05 -4.01
C ILE A 148 12.25 11.92 -5.27
N ASP A 149 13.34 11.84 -6.05
CA ASP A 149 13.62 12.74 -7.19
C ASP A 149 12.57 12.64 -8.31
N CYS A 150 11.81 11.55 -8.35
CA CYS A 150 10.72 11.36 -9.30
C CYS A 150 9.42 12.11 -8.92
N LEU A 151 9.31 12.62 -7.70
CA LEU A 151 8.13 13.35 -7.23
C LEU A 151 8.19 14.81 -7.70
N LYS A 152 7.04 15.33 -8.14
CA LYS A 152 6.91 16.75 -8.52
C LYS A 152 6.31 17.58 -7.40
N HIS A 153 5.35 17.01 -6.67
CA HIS A 153 4.78 17.65 -5.49
C HIS A 153 5.60 17.24 -4.26
N PRO A 154 6.12 18.20 -3.48
CA PRO A 154 6.86 17.89 -2.27
C PRO A 154 5.95 17.17 -1.26
N LEU A 155 6.54 16.27 -0.50
CA LEU A 155 5.88 15.63 0.63
C LEU A 155 5.90 16.57 1.85
N ASP A 156 4.95 16.39 2.76
CA ASP A 156 4.91 17.17 4.00
C ASP A 156 6.16 16.92 4.85
N ASP A 157 6.73 18.00 5.38
CA ASP A 157 7.96 17.98 6.17
C ASP A 157 7.67 17.66 7.65
N THR A 158 7.29 16.41 7.92
CA THR A 158 7.03 15.93 9.29
C THR A 158 7.88 14.72 9.63
N LYS A 159 8.41 14.66 10.86
CA LYS A 159 9.25 13.52 11.29
C LYS A 159 8.54 12.17 11.19
N GLU A 160 7.22 12.16 11.32
CA GLU A 160 6.38 10.97 11.15
C GLU A 160 6.45 10.40 9.72
N ILE A 161 6.49 11.27 8.71
CA ILE A 161 6.68 10.89 7.31
C ILE A 161 8.13 10.52 7.06
N TRP A 162 9.08 11.36 7.51
CA TRP A 162 10.51 11.16 7.26
C TRP A 162 11.07 9.86 7.84
N THR A 163 10.50 9.34 8.93
CA THR A 163 10.87 8.00 9.44
C THR A 163 10.82 6.92 8.34
N TRP A 164 9.84 6.99 7.44
CA TRP A 164 9.68 6.04 6.33
C TRP A 164 10.64 6.28 5.16
N ARG A 165 11.52 7.29 5.24
CA ARG A 165 12.60 7.49 4.28
C ARG A 165 13.71 6.46 4.44
N SER A 166 13.81 5.76 5.56
CA SER A 166 14.81 4.70 5.71
C SER A 166 14.39 3.44 4.95
N LEU A 167 15.11 3.08 3.89
CA LEU A 167 14.90 1.80 3.20
C LEU A 167 15.21 0.61 4.11
N ASN A 168 16.23 0.73 4.95
CA ASN A 168 16.59 -0.30 5.94
C ASN A 168 15.44 -0.56 6.92
N LEU A 169 14.68 0.46 7.31
CA LEU A 169 13.49 0.28 8.15
C LEU A 169 12.43 -0.56 7.44
N ILE A 170 12.09 -0.19 6.21
CA ILE A 170 11.08 -0.92 5.41
C ILE A 170 11.55 -2.37 5.20
N GLU A 171 12.83 -2.57 4.85
CA GLU A 171 13.42 -3.89 4.67
C GLU A 171 13.40 -4.72 5.96
N CYS A 172 13.74 -4.12 7.09
CA CYS A 172 13.73 -4.74 8.42
C CYS A 172 12.31 -5.23 8.78
N LEU A 173 11.29 -4.37 8.61
CA LEU A 173 9.89 -4.74 8.84
C LEU A 173 9.44 -5.88 7.92
N LEU A 174 9.77 -5.82 6.62
CA LEU A 174 9.44 -6.90 5.68
C LEU A 174 10.06 -8.23 6.09
N ARG A 175 11.33 -8.24 6.54
CA ARG A 175 12.00 -9.44 7.05
C ARG A 175 11.34 -9.97 8.32
N MET A 176 10.90 -9.09 9.23
CA MET A 176 10.19 -9.49 10.45
C MET A 176 8.84 -10.15 10.14
N ALA A 177 8.14 -9.70 9.11
CA ALA A 177 6.86 -10.28 8.72
C ALA A 177 6.98 -11.78 8.36
N ASP A 178 8.09 -12.18 7.75
CA ASP A 178 8.36 -13.58 7.37
C ASP A 178 8.69 -14.49 8.57
N THR A 179 8.91 -13.93 9.76
CA THR A 179 9.21 -14.68 10.99
C THR A 179 7.97 -15.05 11.83
N GLY A 180 6.77 -14.82 11.29
CA GLY A 180 5.49 -15.12 11.96
C GLY A 180 4.79 -13.90 12.56
N LEU A 181 5.38 -12.71 12.47
CA LEU A 181 4.79 -11.45 12.96
C LEU A 181 4.03 -10.65 11.89
N TYR A 182 3.65 -11.32 10.78
CA TYR A 182 2.93 -10.72 9.65
C TYR A 182 1.77 -9.79 10.05
N PRO A 183 0.79 -10.17 10.89
CA PRO A 183 -0.37 -9.32 11.17
C PRO A 183 0.02 -8.03 11.91
N THR A 184 0.97 -8.11 12.85
CA THR A 184 1.47 -6.96 13.60
C THR A 184 2.23 -6.00 12.70
N VAL A 185 3.10 -6.53 11.83
CA VAL A 185 3.87 -5.71 10.88
C VAL A 185 2.94 -5.05 9.85
N LEU A 186 1.95 -5.77 9.33
CA LEU A 186 0.96 -5.21 8.41
C LEU A 186 0.19 -4.04 9.04
N ASP A 187 -0.16 -4.14 10.32
CA ASP A 187 -0.84 -3.08 11.05
C ASP A 187 0.05 -1.83 11.25
N ILE A 188 1.35 -2.01 11.46
CA ILE A 188 2.34 -0.91 11.48
C ILE A 188 2.38 -0.21 10.12
N PHE A 189 2.47 -0.97 9.03
CA PHE A 189 2.42 -0.38 7.68
C PHE A 189 1.09 0.31 7.39
N ARG A 190 -0.05 -0.24 7.81
CA ARG A 190 -1.37 0.41 7.60
C ARG A 190 -1.42 1.81 8.22
N ARG A 191 -0.90 1.97 9.44
CA ARG A 191 -0.76 3.31 10.07
C ARG A 191 0.20 4.20 9.29
N GLY A 192 1.34 3.67 8.85
CA GLY A 192 2.30 4.40 8.03
C GLY A 192 1.69 4.88 6.72
N ILE A 193 0.93 4.04 6.02
CA ILE A 193 0.30 4.32 4.73
C ILE A 193 -0.67 5.50 4.80
N GLN A 194 -1.37 5.67 5.93
CA GLN A 194 -2.30 6.79 6.12
C GLN A 194 -1.60 8.16 6.07
N ARG A 195 -0.31 8.24 6.45
CA ARG A 195 0.45 9.49 6.54
C ARG A 195 1.53 9.62 5.47
N ALA A 196 2.23 8.52 5.17
CA ALA A 196 3.43 8.45 4.33
C ALA A 196 3.27 7.48 3.15
N GLY A 197 2.04 7.24 2.67
CA GLY A 197 1.76 6.22 1.65
C GLY A 197 2.60 6.34 0.37
N GLU A 198 2.82 7.55 -0.15
CA GLU A 198 3.68 7.78 -1.32
C GLU A 198 5.13 7.38 -1.08
N LEU A 199 5.67 7.72 0.09
CA LEU A 199 7.06 7.44 0.46
C LEU A 199 7.28 5.95 0.71
N ILE A 200 6.34 5.30 1.40
CA ILE A 200 6.35 3.84 1.61
C ILE A 200 6.26 3.13 0.27
N PHE A 201 5.38 3.56 -0.63
CA PHE A 201 5.25 2.99 -1.97
C PHE A 201 6.56 3.06 -2.75
N LEU A 202 7.22 4.24 -2.79
CA LEU A 202 8.54 4.38 -3.40
C LEU A 202 9.59 3.49 -2.74
N GLY A 203 9.59 3.40 -1.41
CA GLY A 203 10.51 2.54 -0.68
C GLY A 203 10.34 1.06 -1.05
N LEU A 204 9.11 0.57 -1.14
CA LEU A 204 8.83 -0.80 -1.58
C LEU A 204 9.32 -1.09 -3.00
N LEU A 205 9.23 -0.12 -3.91
CA LEU A 205 9.72 -0.25 -5.28
C LEU A 205 11.25 -0.21 -5.38
N GLN A 206 11.89 0.61 -4.55
CA GLN A 206 13.35 0.74 -4.50
C GLN A 206 14.04 -0.42 -3.78
N LEU A 207 13.32 -1.16 -2.93
CA LEU A 207 13.80 -2.40 -2.35
C LEU A 207 13.81 -3.54 -3.39
N THR A 208 14.92 -3.68 -4.10
CA THR A 208 15.10 -4.69 -5.15
C THR A 208 15.56 -6.05 -4.63
N SER A 209 16.16 -6.09 -3.43
CA SER A 209 16.73 -7.29 -2.81
C SER A 209 15.68 -8.30 -2.32
N ILE A 210 14.47 -7.83 -2.01
CA ILE A 210 13.45 -8.64 -1.32
C ILE A 210 12.11 -8.60 -2.05
N TRP A 211 11.51 -9.77 -2.25
CA TRP A 211 10.11 -9.95 -2.65
C TRP A 211 9.40 -10.85 -1.65
N THR A 212 8.67 -10.25 -0.70
CA THR A 212 7.83 -10.97 0.27
C THR A 212 6.37 -10.90 -0.12
N THR A 213 5.58 -11.84 0.42
CA THR A 213 4.11 -11.79 0.33
C THR A 213 3.59 -10.46 0.87
N LEU A 214 4.12 -10.00 2.01
CA LEU A 214 3.73 -8.71 2.58
C LEU A 214 4.02 -7.54 1.63
N LYS A 215 5.17 -7.52 0.93
CA LYS A 215 5.47 -6.46 -0.05
C LYS A 215 4.42 -6.43 -1.17
N GLN A 216 4.04 -7.58 -1.71
CA GLN A 216 2.99 -7.67 -2.74
C GLN A 216 1.63 -7.18 -2.20
N ASP A 217 1.25 -7.61 -0.99
CA ASP A 217 0.00 -7.20 -0.36
C ASP A 217 -0.05 -5.69 -0.09
N LEU A 218 1.07 -5.11 0.36
CA LEU A 218 1.20 -3.67 0.58
C LEU A 218 1.08 -2.88 -0.73
N LEU A 219 1.69 -3.36 -1.82
CA LEU A 219 1.54 -2.72 -3.14
C LEU A 219 0.09 -2.76 -3.63
N LEU A 220 -0.59 -3.90 -3.49
CA LEU A 220 -2.01 -4.05 -3.83
C LEU A 220 -2.93 -3.17 -2.96
N LEU A 221 -2.54 -2.92 -1.70
CA LEU A 221 -3.24 -1.98 -0.81
C LEU A 221 -2.99 -0.52 -1.19
N LEU A 222 -1.75 -0.18 -1.54
CA LEU A 222 -1.30 1.19 -1.77
C LEU A 222 -1.78 1.77 -3.10
N ILE A 223 -1.76 0.99 -4.19
CA ILE A 223 -2.11 1.48 -5.53
C ILE A 223 -3.52 2.11 -5.56
N PRO A 224 -4.59 1.45 -5.05
CA PRO A 224 -5.92 2.05 -5.00
C PRO A 224 -6.00 3.37 -4.20
N THR A 225 -5.30 3.44 -3.07
CA THR A 225 -5.23 4.67 -2.25
C THR A 225 -4.51 5.80 -2.97
N LEU A 226 -3.42 5.51 -3.68
CA LEU A 226 -2.69 6.50 -4.48
C LEU A 226 -3.55 7.03 -5.63
N LEU A 227 -4.27 6.16 -6.33
CA LEU A 227 -5.17 6.54 -7.42
C LEU A 227 -6.25 7.53 -6.99
N SER A 228 -6.68 7.45 -5.73
CA SER A 228 -7.79 8.24 -5.19
C SER A 228 -7.33 9.55 -4.56
N ASN A 229 -6.17 9.56 -3.89
CA ASN A 229 -5.80 10.65 -2.97
C ASN A 229 -4.46 11.34 -3.31
N SER A 230 -3.62 10.77 -4.19
CA SER A 230 -2.24 11.26 -4.39
C SER A 230 -2.09 12.18 -5.61
N PRO A 231 -1.47 13.36 -5.46
CA PRO A 231 -1.12 14.22 -6.59
C PRO A 231 0.01 13.63 -7.45
N ASN A 232 0.90 12.81 -6.87
CA ASN A 232 2.03 12.18 -7.56
C ASN A 232 1.69 10.81 -8.17
N ALA A 233 0.44 10.36 -8.11
CA ALA A 233 0.04 9.00 -8.50
C ALA A 233 0.58 8.58 -9.89
N ASN A 234 0.43 9.42 -10.91
CA ASN A 234 0.90 9.09 -12.27
C ASN A 234 2.41 8.86 -12.33
N LEU A 235 3.19 9.67 -11.62
CA LEU A 235 4.66 9.57 -11.58
C LEU A 235 5.09 8.28 -10.87
N LEU A 236 4.45 7.97 -9.74
CA LEU A 236 4.70 6.77 -8.96
C LEU A 236 4.38 5.49 -9.75
N LEU A 237 3.25 5.47 -10.45
CA LEU A 237 2.87 4.33 -11.29
C LEU A 237 3.78 4.18 -12.51
N ASN A 238 4.24 5.30 -13.08
CA ASN A 238 5.23 5.31 -14.15
C ASN A 238 6.58 4.76 -13.67
N TYR A 239 7.03 5.19 -12.48
CA TYR A 239 8.22 4.65 -11.83
C TYR A 239 8.10 3.15 -11.61
N MET A 240 6.96 2.66 -11.11
CA MET A 240 6.71 1.23 -10.94
C MET A 240 6.78 0.47 -12.27
N TRP A 241 6.15 0.99 -13.34
CA TRP A 241 6.10 0.32 -14.63
C TRP A 241 7.48 0.17 -15.31
N ASN A 242 8.31 1.20 -15.15
CA ASN A 242 9.65 1.31 -15.74
C ASN A 242 10.77 0.85 -14.81
N SER A 243 10.44 0.33 -13.63
CA SER A 243 11.41 -0.33 -12.75
C SER A 243 12.16 -1.43 -13.52
N GLN A 244 13.48 -1.50 -13.36
CA GLN A 244 14.32 -2.48 -14.06
C GLN A 244 14.31 -3.85 -13.37
N HIS A 245 13.99 -3.88 -12.08
CA HIS A 245 13.98 -5.07 -11.25
C HIS A 245 12.55 -5.55 -11.02
N GLN A 246 12.34 -6.88 -11.01
CA GLN A 246 11.02 -7.49 -10.71
C GLN A 246 9.88 -7.01 -11.64
N THR A 247 10.23 -6.66 -12.88
CA THR A 247 9.35 -6.02 -13.86
C THR A 247 8.04 -6.78 -14.08
N THR A 248 8.10 -8.10 -14.29
CA THR A 248 6.90 -8.92 -14.53
C THR A 248 5.96 -8.90 -13.32
N SER A 249 6.49 -9.09 -12.11
CA SER A 249 5.69 -9.13 -10.88
C SER A 249 5.07 -7.77 -10.57
N LEU A 250 5.83 -6.68 -10.68
CA LEU A 250 5.34 -5.32 -10.45
C LEU A 250 4.28 -4.92 -11.48
N ARG A 251 4.50 -5.22 -12.77
CA ARG A 251 3.51 -4.95 -13.82
C ARG A 251 2.25 -5.76 -13.61
N THR A 252 2.36 -7.04 -13.29
CA THR A 252 1.20 -7.90 -12.99
C THR A 252 0.43 -7.37 -11.78
N THR A 253 1.14 -6.94 -10.73
CA THR A 253 0.55 -6.35 -9.52
C THR A 253 -0.20 -5.05 -9.85
N LEU A 254 0.39 -4.18 -10.67
CA LEU A 254 -0.29 -2.97 -11.14
C LEU A 254 -1.58 -3.28 -11.88
N LEU A 255 -1.50 -4.14 -12.90
CA LEU A 255 -2.66 -4.42 -13.75
C LEU A 255 -3.78 -5.09 -12.96
N THR A 256 -3.43 -6.03 -12.07
CA THR A 256 -4.38 -6.67 -11.15
C THR A 256 -5.01 -5.62 -10.24
N SER A 257 -4.22 -4.72 -9.66
CA SER A 257 -4.73 -3.67 -8.79
C SER A 257 -5.65 -2.68 -9.52
N LEU A 258 -5.37 -2.32 -10.77
CA LEU A 258 -6.23 -1.45 -11.57
C LEU A 258 -7.57 -2.12 -11.89
N ALA A 259 -7.54 -3.40 -12.25
CA ALA A 259 -8.75 -4.19 -12.47
C ALA A 259 -9.59 -4.32 -11.20
N ASP A 260 -8.95 -4.61 -10.05
CA ASP A 260 -9.63 -4.71 -8.76
C ASP A 260 -10.21 -3.37 -8.31
N TRP A 261 -9.46 -2.28 -8.50
CA TRP A 261 -9.94 -0.94 -8.18
C TRP A 261 -11.15 -0.54 -9.01
N TYR A 262 -11.19 -0.95 -10.29
CA TYR A 262 -12.37 -0.80 -11.13
C TYR A 262 -13.54 -1.68 -10.63
N ASN A 263 -13.31 -2.96 -10.35
CA ASN A 263 -14.35 -3.90 -9.97
C ASN A 263 -15.02 -3.58 -8.61
N ARG A 264 -14.31 -2.89 -7.71
CA ARG A 264 -14.85 -2.42 -6.42
C ARG A 264 -15.74 -1.18 -6.53
N ALA A 265 -15.88 -0.59 -7.73
CA ALA A 265 -16.61 0.65 -7.92
C ALA A 265 -18.13 0.43 -8.06
N ASN A 266 -18.91 1.31 -7.44
CA ASN A 266 -20.34 1.41 -7.68
C ASN A 266 -20.62 1.86 -9.12
N ASP A 267 -21.80 1.59 -9.66
CA ASP A 267 -22.13 1.87 -11.07
C ASP A 267 -21.91 3.33 -11.50
N ASN A 268 -22.12 4.28 -10.59
CA ASN A 268 -21.87 5.71 -10.84
C ASN A 268 -20.37 6.06 -10.91
N GLU A 269 -19.52 5.34 -10.17
CA GLU A 269 -18.07 5.57 -10.10
C GLU A 269 -17.29 4.74 -11.13
N GLN A 270 -17.88 3.66 -11.66
CA GLN A 270 -17.22 2.83 -12.67
C GLN A 270 -16.78 3.66 -13.87
N GLN A 271 -17.59 4.61 -14.33
CA GLN A 271 -17.26 5.43 -15.49
C GLN A 271 -16.07 6.38 -15.23
N THR A 272 -15.99 6.98 -14.04
CA THR A 272 -14.90 7.89 -13.66
C THR A 272 -13.61 7.10 -13.44
N ARG A 273 -13.66 5.98 -12.69
CA ARG A 273 -12.51 5.10 -12.48
C ARG A 273 -11.98 4.51 -13.77
N LEU A 274 -12.86 4.05 -14.68
CA LEU A 274 -12.45 3.51 -15.98
C LEU A 274 -11.75 4.57 -16.84
N SER A 275 -12.26 5.81 -16.83
CA SER A 275 -11.62 6.94 -17.52
C SER A 275 -10.23 7.21 -16.96
N ARG A 276 -10.09 7.20 -15.62
CA ARG A 276 -8.82 7.38 -14.94
C ARG A 276 -7.82 6.26 -15.24
N VAL A 277 -8.26 5.01 -15.24
CA VAL A 277 -7.43 3.86 -15.62
C VAL A 277 -6.94 3.99 -17.06
N LEU A 278 -7.83 4.36 -18.00
CA LEU A 278 -7.46 4.55 -19.40
C LEU A 278 -6.37 5.63 -19.55
N GLU A 279 -6.49 6.75 -18.86
CA GLU A 279 -5.49 7.83 -18.87
C GLU A 279 -4.13 7.32 -18.38
N ILE A 280 -4.09 6.60 -17.27
CA ILE A 280 -2.85 6.01 -16.75
C ILE A 280 -2.24 5.04 -17.76
N VAL A 281 -3.05 4.18 -18.35
CA VAL A 281 -2.60 3.17 -19.32
C VAL A 281 -2.06 3.82 -20.59
N GLN A 282 -2.63 4.95 -21.01
CA GLN A 282 -2.12 5.76 -22.11
C GLN A 282 -0.79 6.43 -21.75
N ASP A 283 -0.69 7.04 -20.56
CA ASP A 283 0.54 7.67 -20.07
C ASP A 283 1.70 6.68 -19.98
N LEU A 284 1.41 5.45 -19.56
CA LEU A 284 2.37 4.36 -19.50
C LEU A 284 2.69 3.77 -20.89
N LYS A 285 1.88 4.05 -21.91
CA LYS A 285 1.91 3.43 -23.25
C LYS A 285 1.73 1.91 -23.24
N THR A 286 0.82 1.43 -22.41
CA THR A 286 0.66 -0.02 -22.10
C THR A 286 -0.69 -0.57 -22.52
N LEU A 287 -1.49 0.20 -23.26
CA LEU A 287 -2.82 -0.21 -23.69
C LEU A 287 -2.84 -1.62 -24.32
N PRO A 288 -1.95 -2.00 -25.26
CA PRO A 288 -1.96 -3.34 -25.83
C PRO A 288 -1.71 -4.44 -24.80
N THR A 289 -0.82 -4.19 -23.83
CA THR A 289 -0.48 -5.14 -22.77
C THR A 289 -1.68 -5.37 -21.85
N LEU A 290 -2.38 -4.31 -21.46
CA LEU A 290 -3.57 -4.43 -20.62
C LEU A 290 -4.73 -5.08 -21.37
N LEU A 291 -4.92 -4.78 -22.66
CA LEU A 291 -5.95 -5.41 -23.49
C LEU A 291 -5.74 -6.93 -23.70
N GLY A 292 -4.56 -7.45 -23.41
CA GLY A 292 -4.27 -8.88 -23.37
C GLY A 292 -4.49 -9.53 -22.01
N ALA A 293 -4.82 -8.76 -20.96
CA ALA A 293 -4.93 -9.25 -19.59
C ALA A 293 -6.34 -9.80 -19.26
N GLN A 294 -6.52 -10.25 -18.02
CA GLN A 294 -7.77 -10.69 -17.43
C GLN A 294 -8.11 -9.82 -16.21
N PRO A 295 -9.39 -9.69 -15.79
CA PRO A 295 -10.59 -10.34 -16.33
C PRO A 295 -11.15 -9.65 -17.60
N MET A 296 -11.62 -10.45 -18.56
CA MET A 296 -12.10 -9.99 -19.87
C MET A 296 -13.27 -8.99 -19.80
N THR A 297 -14.13 -9.04 -18.77
CA THR A 297 -15.23 -8.07 -18.60
C THR A 297 -14.73 -6.64 -18.41
N PHE A 298 -13.68 -6.46 -17.60
CA PHE A 298 -13.02 -5.17 -17.41
C PHE A 298 -12.30 -4.71 -18.68
N ILE A 299 -11.65 -5.65 -19.38
CA ILE A 299 -10.98 -5.35 -20.65
C ILE A 299 -11.96 -4.91 -21.73
N LEU A 300 -13.14 -5.51 -21.81
CA LEU A 300 -14.20 -5.10 -22.73
C LEU A 300 -14.66 -3.67 -22.45
N ASP A 301 -14.94 -3.33 -21.19
CA ASP A 301 -15.29 -1.96 -20.76
C ASP A 301 -14.18 -0.97 -21.18
N LEU A 302 -12.92 -1.32 -20.91
CA LEU A 302 -11.77 -0.48 -21.25
C LEU A 302 -11.56 -0.33 -22.77
N ALA A 303 -11.69 -1.40 -23.54
CA ALA A 303 -11.57 -1.40 -25.00
C ALA A 303 -12.67 -0.53 -25.64
N CYS A 304 -13.89 -0.64 -25.12
CA CYS A 304 -15.02 0.20 -25.52
C CYS A 304 -14.72 1.68 -25.31
N LEU A 305 -14.20 2.05 -24.13
CA LEU A 305 -13.85 3.42 -23.82
C LEU A 305 -12.67 3.93 -24.65
N ALA A 306 -11.64 3.10 -24.85
CA ALA A 306 -10.47 3.42 -25.67
C ALA A 306 -10.87 3.69 -27.12
N SER A 307 -11.83 2.92 -27.66
CA SER A 307 -12.35 3.14 -29.01
C SER A 307 -13.09 4.47 -29.14
N ARG A 308 -13.93 4.82 -28.15
CA ARG A 308 -14.62 6.13 -28.13
C ARG A 308 -13.67 7.32 -28.07
N ARG A 309 -12.52 7.17 -27.41
CA ARG A 309 -11.46 8.20 -27.38
C ARG A 309 -10.49 8.13 -28.57
N GLY A 310 -10.72 7.24 -29.54
CA GLY A 310 -9.90 7.10 -30.74
C GLY A 310 -8.56 6.39 -30.54
N TYR A 311 -8.32 5.76 -29.38
CA TYR A 311 -7.07 5.06 -29.07
C TYR A 311 -7.02 3.61 -29.55
N LEU A 312 -8.18 3.05 -29.96
CA LEU A 312 -8.30 1.65 -30.39
C LEU A 312 -9.27 1.51 -31.55
N LYS A 313 -8.90 0.69 -32.54
CA LYS A 313 -9.82 0.21 -33.59
C LYS A 313 -10.56 -1.02 -33.07
N LEU A 314 -11.78 -0.83 -32.56
CA LEU A 314 -12.53 -1.87 -31.86
C LEU A 314 -12.85 -3.06 -32.76
N ASP A 315 -13.27 -2.86 -34.01
CA ASP A 315 -13.63 -3.95 -34.93
C ASP A 315 -12.49 -4.94 -35.13
N LYS A 316 -11.28 -4.41 -35.35
CA LYS A 316 -10.08 -5.23 -35.52
C LYS A 316 -9.76 -5.98 -34.23
N TRP A 317 -9.76 -5.28 -33.10
CA TRP A 317 -9.43 -5.89 -31.81
C TRP A 317 -10.41 -6.99 -31.40
N LEU A 318 -11.72 -6.76 -31.57
CA LEU A 318 -12.76 -7.76 -31.32
C LEU A 318 -12.62 -8.97 -32.24
N SER A 319 -12.34 -8.74 -33.53
CA SER A 319 -12.13 -9.82 -34.50
C SER A 319 -10.89 -10.66 -34.16
N ASP A 320 -9.80 -10.02 -33.74
CA ASP A 320 -8.58 -10.69 -33.31
C ASP A 320 -8.84 -11.52 -32.03
N LYS A 321 -9.55 -10.96 -31.04
CA LYS A 321 -9.90 -11.67 -29.79
C LYS A 321 -10.90 -12.81 -29.98
N LEU A 322 -11.86 -12.65 -30.90
CA LEU A 322 -12.76 -13.72 -31.30
C LEU A 322 -12.00 -14.88 -31.95
N ARG A 323 -11.00 -14.59 -32.79
CA ARG A 323 -10.16 -15.64 -33.40
C ARG A 323 -9.32 -16.38 -32.36
N GLU A 324 -8.79 -15.66 -31.38
CA GLU A 324 -7.90 -16.20 -30.34
C GLU A 324 -8.66 -17.07 -29.30
N HIS A 325 -9.80 -16.58 -28.81
CA HIS A 325 -10.52 -17.18 -27.68
C HIS A 325 -11.87 -17.83 -28.05
N GLN A 326 -12.34 -17.65 -29.29
CA GLN A 326 -13.51 -18.31 -29.87
C GLN A 326 -14.75 -18.24 -28.96
N GLU A 327 -15.30 -19.39 -28.58
CA GLU A 327 -16.57 -19.50 -27.85
C GLU A 327 -16.53 -18.88 -26.44
N LEU A 328 -15.38 -18.91 -25.75
CA LEU A 328 -15.25 -18.31 -24.42
C LEU A 328 -15.40 -16.78 -24.47
N PHE A 329 -14.91 -16.16 -25.55
CA PHE A 329 -15.06 -14.72 -25.78
C PHE A 329 -16.51 -14.35 -26.08
N VAL A 330 -17.22 -15.17 -26.85
CA VAL A 330 -18.65 -14.97 -27.15
C VAL A 330 -19.48 -15.04 -25.87
N GLN A 331 -19.27 -16.06 -25.04
CA GLN A 331 -19.97 -16.20 -23.75
C GLN A 331 -19.74 -14.98 -22.84
N THR A 332 -18.49 -14.53 -22.73
CA THR A 332 -18.15 -13.37 -21.90
C THR A 332 -18.73 -12.07 -22.46
N SER A 333 -18.77 -11.92 -23.79
CA SER A 333 -19.36 -10.76 -24.47
C SER A 333 -20.89 -10.70 -24.28
N ILE A 334 -21.57 -11.85 -24.31
CA ILE A 334 -23.01 -11.93 -24.02
C ILE A 334 -23.26 -11.62 -22.55
N GLN A 335 -22.48 -12.16 -21.62
CA GLN A 335 -22.58 -11.82 -20.21
C GLN A 335 -22.36 -10.32 -19.96
N TYR A 336 -21.41 -9.71 -20.66
CA TYR A 336 -21.17 -8.27 -20.64
C TYR A 336 -22.39 -7.49 -21.13
N LEU A 337 -22.97 -7.87 -22.28
CA LEU A 337 -24.17 -7.24 -22.82
C LEU A 337 -25.39 -7.39 -21.89
N ARG A 338 -25.59 -8.56 -21.28
CA ARG A 338 -26.63 -8.79 -20.27
C ARG A 338 -26.52 -7.82 -19.09
N LYS A 339 -25.30 -7.51 -18.65
CA LYS A 339 -25.04 -6.58 -17.54
C LYS A 339 -25.23 -5.12 -17.93
N LYS A 340 -24.68 -4.69 -19.08
CA LYS A 340 -24.63 -3.27 -19.48
C LYS A 340 -25.85 -2.80 -20.27
N ALA A 341 -26.57 -3.72 -20.90
CA ALA A 341 -27.75 -3.44 -21.71
C ALA A 341 -28.78 -4.59 -21.59
N PRO A 342 -29.34 -4.82 -20.38
CA PRO A 342 -30.35 -5.87 -20.17
C PRO A 342 -31.57 -5.69 -21.07
N GLN A 343 -31.88 -4.45 -21.46
CA GLN A 343 -32.97 -4.14 -22.39
C GLN A 343 -32.81 -4.78 -23.79
N LEU A 344 -31.61 -5.24 -24.17
CA LEU A 344 -31.39 -5.93 -25.44
C LEU A 344 -31.88 -7.38 -25.44
N LEU A 345 -32.08 -8.00 -24.27
CA LEU A 345 -32.58 -9.37 -24.16
C LEU A 345 -34.11 -9.45 -24.10
N LEU A 346 -34.80 -8.32 -24.08
CA LEU A 346 -36.26 -8.30 -24.12
C LEU A 346 -36.73 -8.89 -25.47
N PRO A 347 -37.56 -9.96 -25.45
CA PRO A 347 -38.08 -10.53 -26.68
C PRO A 347 -39.04 -9.52 -27.34
N PRO A 348 -38.93 -9.28 -28.65
CA PRO A 348 -39.89 -8.44 -29.36
C PRO A 348 -41.29 -9.09 -29.35
N PRO A 349 -42.38 -8.30 -29.29
CA PRO A 349 -42.45 -6.84 -29.33
C PRO A 349 -42.22 -6.17 -27.97
N LEU A 350 -41.52 -5.02 -27.98
CA LEU A 350 -41.30 -4.19 -26.80
C LEU A 350 -42.58 -3.45 -26.39
N SER A 351 -42.94 -3.51 -25.11
CA SER A 351 -44.07 -2.79 -24.52
C SER A 351 -43.76 -1.29 -24.37
N LYS A 352 -44.77 -0.42 -24.23
CA LYS A 352 -44.55 1.03 -23.97
C LYS A 352 -43.75 1.30 -22.69
N ASP A 353 -43.88 0.43 -21.69
CA ASP A 353 -43.10 0.49 -20.44
C ASP A 353 -41.64 0.04 -20.64
N ASP A 354 -41.36 -0.85 -21.61
CA ASP A 354 -40.02 -1.32 -21.97
C ASP A 354 -39.20 -0.23 -22.72
N ILE A 355 -39.89 0.71 -23.36
CA ILE A 355 -39.28 1.86 -24.06
C ILE A 355 -38.78 2.92 -23.07
N ASN A 356 -39.31 2.91 -21.83
CA ASN A 356 -38.96 3.87 -20.77
C ASN A 356 -37.67 3.48 -20.01
N PHE A 357 -36.96 2.44 -20.43
CA PHE A 357 -35.64 2.10 -19.91
C PHE A 357 -34.64 3.25 -20.14
N LYS A 358 -33.69 3.41 -19.20
CA LYS A 358 -32.53 4.32 -19.38
C LYS A 358 -31.92 4.10 -20.77
N PRO A 359 -31.56 5.17 -21.50
CA PRO A 359 -30.93 5.06 -22.82
C PRO A 359 -29.71 4.13 -22.74
N ILE A 360 -29.55 3.26 -23.75
CA ILE A 360 -28.42 2.33 -23.84
C ILE A 360 -27.14 3.16 -23.85
N SER A 361 -26.40 3.14 -22.74
CA SER A 361 -25.09 3.78 -22.68
C SER A 361 -24.14 3.04 -23.63
N ASN A 362 -23.44 3.78 -24.50
CA ASN A 362 -22.48 3.24 -25.48
C ASN A 362 -23.10 2.47 -26.67
N ALA A 363 -24.24 2.93 -27.20
CA ALA A 363 -24.95 2.29 -28.33
C ALA A 363 -24.06 2.00 -29.55
N GLU A 364 -23.17 2.91 -29.97
CA GLU A 364 -22.26 2.70 -31.10
C GLU A 364 -21.31 1.52 -30.87
N THR A 365 -20.74 1.44 -29.67
CA THR A 365 -19.77 0.41 -29.29
C THR A 365 -20.45 -0.96 -29.15
N ILE A 366 -21.68 -0.95 -28.64
CA ILE A 366 -22.53 -2.15 -28.56
C ILE A 366 -22.92 -2.63 -29.96
N ASN A 367 -23.23 -1.73 -30.90
CA ASN A 367 -23.54 -2.10 -32.29
C ASN A 367 -22.32 -2.76 -32.98
N VAL A 368 -21.11 -2.25 -32.76
CA VAL A 368 -19.86 -2.87 -33.25
C VAL A 368 -19.66 -4.26 -32.65
N LEU A 369 -19.85 -4.41 -31.34
CA LEU A 369 -19.77 -5.70 -30.66
C LEU A 369 -20.80 -6.70 -31.21
N LEU A 370 -22.05 -6.28 -31.38
CA LEU A 370 -23.13 -7.10 -31.96
C LEU A 370 -22.84 -7.49 -33.41
N THR A 371 -22.23 -6.61 -34.21
CA THR A 371 -21.84 -6.91 -35.59
C THR A 371 -20.74 -7.98 -35.64
N VAL A 372 -19.74 -7.89 -34.76
CA VAL A 372 -18.69 -8.92 -34.66
C VAL A 372 -19.25 -10.24 -34.13
N LEU A 373 -20.16 -10.21 -33.16
CA LEU A 373 -20.87 -11.41 -32.68
C LEU A 373 -21.76 -12.03 -33.79
N GLN A 374 -22.35 -11.22 -34.67
CA GLN A 374 -23.11 -11.73 -35.81
C GLN A 374 -22.21 -12.50 -36.78
N LEU A 375 -20.99 -12.02 -37.03
CA LEU A 375 -20.00 -12.73 -37.86
C LEU A 375 -19.53 -14.03 -37.20
N ALA A 376 -19.58 -14.11 -35.86
CA ALA A 376 -19.25 -15.30 -35.09
C ALA A 376 -20.34 -16.37 -35.06
N LEU A 377 -21.58 -16.06 -35.46
CA LEU A 377 -22.72 -17.00 -35.40
C LEU A 377 -22.45 -18.33 -36.12
N SER A 378 -21.69 -18.30 -37.21
CA SER A 378 -21.34 -19.50 -37.99
C SER A 378 -20.31 -20.41 -37.31
N SER A 379 -19.57 -19.89 -36.32
CA SER A 379 -18.50 -20.61 -35.62
C SER A 379 -18.87 -21.06 -34.20
N ILE A 380 -20.10 -20.78 -33.75
CA ILE A 380 -20.57 -21.10 -32.38
C ILE A 380 -21.31 -22.44 -32.42
N THR A 381 -21.08 -23.28 -31.40
CA THR A 381 -21.72 -24.60 -31.29
C THR A 381 -22.89 -24.60 -30.29
N ASN A 382 -22.86 -23.71 -29.29
CA ASN A 382 -23.90 -23.60 -28.27
C ASN A 382 -25.20 -22.95 -28.81
N LYS A 383 -26.29 -23.72 -28.79
CA LYS A 383 -27.61 -23.33 -29.30
C LYS A 383 -28.25 -22.15 -28.56
N ASP A 384 -27.99 -21.99 -27.27
CA ASP A 384 -28.59 -20.91 -26.47
C ASP A 384 -28.01 -19.54 -26.87
N LEU A 385 -26.69 -19.48 -27.13
CA LEU A 385 -26.01 -18.26 -27.58
C LEU A 385 -26.42 -17.88 -29.01
N ILE A 386 -26.67 -18.88 -29.86
CA ILE A 386 -27.12 -18.68 -31.25
C ILE A 386 -28.54 -18.07 -31.29
N GLN A 387 -29.39 -18.35 -30.30
CA GLN A 387 -30.72 -17.75 -30.20
C GLN A 387 -30.71 -16.33 -29.60
N GLU A 388 -29.77 -16.04 -28.68
CA GLU A 388 -29.69 -14.73 -28.01
C GLU A 388 -29.05 -13.63 -28.88
N ILE A 389 -28.07 -13.93 -29.72
CA ILE A 389 -27.42 -12.90 -30.54
C ILE A 389 -28.41 -12.24 -31.55
N PRO A 390 -29.25 -12.99 -32.28
CA PRO A 390 -30.23 -12.42 -33.20
C PRO A 390 -31.32 -11.60 -32.51
N THR A 391 -31.78 -12.02 -31.32
CA THR A 391 -32.78 -11.27 -30.55
C THR A 391 -32.20 -9.93 -30.11
N MET A 392 -30.98 -9.91 -29.59
CA MET A 392 -30.27 -8.68 -29.22
C MET A 392 -30.03 -7.74 -30.40
N LEU A 393 -29.68 -8.27 -31.58
CA LEU A 393 -29.56 -7.48 -32.81
C LEU A 393 -30.89 -6.87 -33.25
N SER A 394 -31.99 -7.62 -33.15
CA SER A 394 -33.33 -7.13 -33.52
C SER A 394 -33.77 -5.99 -32.59
N THR A 395 -33.57 -6.17 -31.28
CA THR A 395 -33.92 -5.19 -30.25
C THR A 395 -33.03 -3.95 -30.34
N ALA A 396 -31.72 -4.10 -30.58
CA ALA A 396 -30.80 -2.98 -30.80
C ALA A 396 -31.21 -2.11 -32.00
N LYS A 397 -31.65 -2.71 -33.10
CA LYS A 397 -32.15 -1.98 -34.28
C LYS A 397 -33.39 -1.15 -33.94
N ILE A 398 -34.33 -1.71 -33.17
CA ILE A 398 -35.54 -1.01 -32.73
C ILE A 398 -35.17 0.20 -31.86
N PHE A 399 -34.27 0.04 -30.88
CA PHE A 399 -33.80 1.15 -30.04
C PHE A 399 -33.04 2.23 -30.84
N ASN A 400 -32.24 1.87 -31.85
CA ASN A 400 -31.57 2.84 -32.73
C ASN A 400 -32.57 3.62 -33.61
N THR A 401 -33.66 2.98 -34.07
CA THR A 401 -34.73 3.67 -34.81
C THR A 401 -35.55 4.61 -33.92
N LEU A 402 -35.76 4.26 -32.65
CA LEU A 402 -36.46 5.10 -31.69
C LEU A 402 -35.63 6.32 -31.30
N SER A 403 -34.33 6.16 -31.00
CA SER A 403 -33.44 7.27 -30.64
C SER A 403 -33.24 8.28 -31.77
N SER A 404 -33.15 7.82 -33.03
CA SER A 404 -33.10 8.73 -34.20
C SER A 404 -34.41 9.49 -34.44
N SER A 405 -35.56 8.90 -34.10
CA SER A 405 -36.86 9.60 -34.18
C SER A 405 -37.04 10.68 -33.10
N THR A 406 -36.41 10.53 -31.92
CA THR A 406 -36.49 11.55 -30.85
C THR A 406 -35.65 12.78 -31.17
N THR A 407 -34.52 12.63 -31.86
CA THR A 407 -33.67 13.77 -32.28
C THR A 407 -34.31 14.63 -33.36
N ILE A 408 -35.20 14.05 -34.19
CA ILE A 408 -35.89 14.76 -35.28
C ILE A 408 -37.10 15.56 -34.76
N ALA A 409 -37.73 15.11 -33.67
CA ALA A 409 -38.86 15.83 -33.06
C ALA A 409 -38.46 17.11 -32.28
N GLY A 410 -37.17 17.30 -31.97
CA GLY A 410 -36.68 18.45 -31.20
C GLY A 410 -36.38 19.72 -32.00
N THR A 411 -36.42 19.69 -33.34
CA THR A 411 -36.00 20.81 -34.20
C THR A 411 -37.13 21.48 -34.98
N THR A 412 -38.39 21.16 -34.72
CA THR A 412 -39.54 21.71 -35.47
C THR A 412 -40.64 22.31 -34.60
N THR A 413 -40.31 23.16 -33.63
CA THR A 413 -41.31 24.08 -33.02
C THR A 413 -40.68 25.39 -32.54
N THR A 414 -40.19 26.24 -33.45
CA THR A 414 -40.08 27.69 -33.21
C THR A 414 -40.36 28.46 -34.49
N THR A 415 -41.63 28.50 -34.89
CA THR A 415 -42.18 29.56 -35.75
C THR A 415 -43.70 29.49 -35.68
N THR A 416 -44.31 30.39 -34.92
CA THR A 416 -45.49 31.23 -35.27
C THR A 416 -46.29 31.66 -34.03
N THR A 417 -46.44 32.98 -33.89
CA THR A 417 -47.57 33.76 -33.30
C THR A 417 -47.92 33.48 -31.83
N THR A 418 -47.96 34.46 -30.91
CA THR A 418 -48.44 35.85 -30.98
C THR A 418 -47.63 36.80 -30.12
#